data_AF-A0A2D5P730-F1
#
_entry.id   AF-A0A2D5P730-F1
#
_cell.length_a   1.000
_cell.length_b   1.000
_cell.length_c   1.000
_cell.angle_alpha   90.00
_cell.angle_beta   90.00
_cell.angle_gamma   90.00
#
_symmetry.space_group_name_H-M   'P 1'
#
loop_
_entity.id
_entity.type
_entity.pdbx_description
1 polymer ?
#
loop_
_entity_poly.entity_id
_entity_poly.type
_entity_poly.pdbx_seq_one_letter_code
_entity_poly.pdbx_strand_id
1 'polypeptide(L)'
;MYLITNIKSNINSISDLKDKKIGIDTLNNFGKVFLEKTYIDSTKKSADNLISKISYNKSNSLVLQTYFSKYDAAVVTSFEYDIMLELNPAIKKKIKILKSSPEIFPYLLILFNKNNTSENIKIFKEILNKFFASERKHELFDMLKIKDLSIIEKRDLDKLDEYYKEYLKSKSKYK
;
A
#
# COMPACT_ATOMS: atom_id res chain seq x y z
N MET A 1 -2.11 -1.21 4.20
CA MET A 1 -1.25 0.00 4.02
C MET A 1 -1.35 0.89 5.24
N TYR A 2 -0.30 1.64 5.51
CA TYR A 2 -0.23 2.57 6.63
C TYR A 2 0.08 3.98 6.12
N LEU A 3 -0.61 4.96 6.69
CA LEU A 3 -0.19 6.36 6.69
C LEU A 3 0.63 6.57 7.97
N ILE A 4 1.93 6.75 7.82
CA ILE A 4 2.87 6.95 8.91
C ILE A 4 3.27 8.42 9.01
N THR A 5 3.60 8.89 10.22
CA THR A 5 4.05 10.26 10.46
C THR A 5 5.26 10.27 11.36
N ASN A 6 6.19 11.20 11.12
CA ASN A 6 7.22 11.51 12.09
C ASN A 6 6.59 12.21 13.31
N ILE A 7 6.90 11.79 14.53
CA ILE A 7 6.32 12.39 15.75
C ILE A 7 6.66 13.89 15.84
N LYS A 8 7.82 14.32 15.33
CA LYS A 8 8.24 15.73 15.30
C LYS A 8 7.46 16.60 14.31
N SER A 9 6.71 16.02 13.37
CA SER A 9 5.96 16.81 12.38
C SER A 9 4.65 17.40 12.93
N ASN A 10 4.30 17.09 14.19
CA ASN A 10 3.10 17.56 14.88
C ASN A 10 1.79 17.24 14.15
N ILE A 11 1.75 16.14 13.39
CA ILE A 11 0.55 15.64 12.72
C ILE A 11 -0.21 14.72 13.68
N ASN A 12 -1.40 15.13 14.12
CA ASN A 12 -2.24 14.35 15.04
C ASN A 12 -3.58 13.94 14.42
N SER A 13 -3.95 14.56 13.32
CA SER A 13 -5.16 14.28 12.55
C SER A 13 -4.89 14.33 11.04
N ILE A 14 -5.84 13.84 10.25
CA ILE A 14 -5.77 13.90 8.79
C ILE A 14 -5.77 15.34 8.27
N SER A 15 -6.43 16.26 8.97
CA SER A 15 -6.45 17.69 8.62
C SER A 15 -5.07 18.34 8.75
N ASP A 16 -4.22 17.85 9.65
CA ASP A 16 -2.86 18.36 9.89
C ASP A 16 -1.88 18.00 8.76
N LEU A 17 -2.29 17.11 7.83
CA LEU A 17 -1.53 16.81 6.63
C LEU A 17 -1.43 18.03 5.71
N LYS A 18 -2.36 18.99 5.84
CA LYS A 18 -2.34 20.23 5.07
C LYS A 18 -0.96 20.90 5.24
N ASP A 19 -0.34 21.20 4.11
CA ASP A 19 0.97 21.87 4.02
C ASP A 19 2.18 21.03 4.48
N LYS A 20 2.03 19.72 4.66
CA LYS A 20 3.11 18.79 4.99
C LYS A 20 3.75 18.16 3.76
N LYS A 21 5.01 17.72 3.90
CA LYS A 21 5.72 16.93 2.89
C LYS A 21 5.34 15.46 3.04
N ILE A 22 4.64 14.93 2.04
CA ILE A 22 4.15 13.54 2.06
C ILE A 22 4.91 12.72 1.02
N GLY A 23 5.50 11.60 1.45
CA GLY A 23 6.16 10.64 0.56
C GLY A 23 5.20 9.53 0.12
N ILE A 24 5.12 9.25 -1.17
CA ILE A 24 4.44 8.07 -1.72
C ILE A 24 5.28 7.49 -2.86
N ASP A 25 5.42 6.16 -2.88
CA ASP A 25 6.10 5.48 -3.98
C ASP A 25 5.30 5.68 -5.28
N THR A 26 5.99 6.06 -6.35
CA THR A 26 5.43 6.16 -7.70
C THR A 26 4.59 4.96 -8.14
N LEU A 27 5.03 3.75 -7.79
CA LEU A 27 4.42 2.49 -8.19
C LEU A 27 3.25 2.11 -7.27
N ASN A 28 3.13 2.73 -6.09
CA ASN A 28 2.09 2.43 -5.12
C ASN A 28 0.77 3.15 -5.44
N ASN A 29 0.10 2.71 -6.51
CA ASN A 29 -1.19 3.27 -6.92
C ASN A 29 -2.29 3.07 -5.86
N PHE A 30 -2.29 1.93 -5.17
CA PHE A 30 -3.19 1.70 -4.05
C PHE A 30 -2.98 2.76 -2.96
N GLY A 31 -1.73 3.08 -2.63
CA GLY A 31 -1.38 4.06 -1.61
C GLY A 31 -1.91 5.45 -1.91
N LYS A 32 -1.88 5.86 -3.18
CA LYS A 32 -2.46 7.14 -3.63
C LYS A 32 -3.97 7.18 -3.37
N VAL A 33 -4.69 6.14 -3.79
CA VAL A 33 -6.14 6.01 -3.60
C VAL A 33 -6.51 5.96 -2.12
N PHE A 34 -5.75 5.21 -1.32
CA PHE A 34 -5.92 5.14 0.13
C PHE A 34 -5.77 6.50 0.79
N LEU A 35 -4.71 7.25 0.47
CA LEU A 35 -4.48 8.58 1.04
C LEU A 35 -5.60 9.54 0.66
N GLU A 36 -5.94 9.58 -0.63
CA GLU A 36 -6.95 10.51 -1.13
C GLU A 36 -8.33 10.22 -0.54
N LYS A 37 -8.77 8.95 -0.52
CA LYS A 37 -10.03 8.58 0.15
C LYS A 37 -9.99 8.94 1.64
N THR A 38 -8.90 8.63 2.34
CA THR A 38 -8.74 8.97 3.76
C THR A 38 -8.86 10.48 4.01
N TYR A 39 -8.25 11.28 3.14
CA TYR A 39 -8.29 12.73 3.23
C TYR A 39 -9.68 13.30 2.94
N ILE A 40 -10.34 12.84 1.87
CA ILE A 40 -11.70 13.27 1.51
C ILE A 40 -12.69 12.89 2.60
N ASP A 41 -12.63 11.65 3.10
CA ASP A 41 -13.57 11.16 4.10
C ASP A 41 -13.47 11.98 5.40
N SER A 42 -12.27 12.45 5.75
CA SER A 42 -11.99 13.23 6.96
C SER A 42 -12.23 14.74 6.80
N THR A 43 -11.93 15.32 5.64
CA THR A 43 -11.91 16.78 5.45
C THR A 43 -13.00 17.31 4.53
N LYS A 44 -13.70 16.42 3.81
CA LYS A 44 -14.66 16.75 2.76
C LYS A 44 -14.05 17.66 1.67
N LYS A 45 -12.75 17.50 1.41
CA LYS A 45 -11.98 18.24 0.40
C LYS A 45 -11.11 17.28 -0.38
N SER A 46 -10.89 17.58 -1.67
CA SER A 46 -9.93 16.84 -2.48
C SER A 46 -8.51 16.96 -1.89
N ALA A 47 -7.75 15.86 -2.02
CA ALA A 47 -6.32 15.86 -1.74
C ALA A 47 -5.48 16.42 -2.91
N ASP A 48 -6.08 16.90 -4.00
CA ASP A 48 -5.34 17.39 -5.18
C ASP A 48 -4.32 18.50 -4.82
N ASN A 49 -4.66 19.39 -3.88
CA ASN A 49 -3.74 20.42 -3.36
C ASN A 49 -2.62 19.86 -2.45
N LEU A 50 -2.79 18.63 -1.93
CA LEU A 50 -1.73 17.86 -1.27
C LEU A 50 -0.88 17.07 -2.26
N ILE A 51 -1.50 16.60 -3.36
CA ILE A 51 -0.86 15.76 -4.37
C ILE A 51 0.27 16.51 -5.08
N SER A 52 0.15 17.83 -5.26
CA SER A 52 1.24 18.68 -5.79
C SER A 52 2.50 18.71 -4.91
N LYS A 53 2.40 18.30 -3.64
CA LYS A 53 3.50 18.23 -2.66
C LYS A 53 3.98 16.80 -2.41
N ILE A 54 3.43 15.81 -3.15
CA ILE A 54 3.86 14.42 -3.04
C ILE A 54 5.19 14.25 -3.77
N SER A 55 6.21 13.83 -3.03
CA SER A 55 7.47 13.42 -3.64
C SER A 55 7.39 11.95 -4.04
N TYR A 56 7.39 11.77 -5.35
CA TYR A 56 7.41 10.49 -6.04
C TYR A 56 8.85 9.97 -6.12
N ASN A 57 9.25 9.15 -5.16
CA ASN A 57 10.60 8.62 -5.08
C ASN A 57 10.67 7.18 -5.62
N LYS A 58 11.72 6.87 -6.40
CA LYS A 58 11.98 5.56 -7.00
C LYS A 58 12.96 4.72 -6.16
N SER A 59 13.58 5.30 -5.13
CA SER A 59 14.56 4.59 -4.28
C SER A 59 14.68 5.16 -2.86
N ASN A 60 15.10 4.29 -1.93
CA ASN A 60 15.11 4.38 -0.45
C ASN A 60 13.73 4.23 0.22
N SER A 61 13.65 3.33 1.22
CA SER A 61 12.44 3.09 2.02
C SER A 61 11.84 4.40 2.54
N LEU A 62 10.56 4.63 2.25
CA LEU A 62 9.85 5.82 2.70
C LEU A 62 9.72 5.86 4.22
N VAL A 63 9.72 4.70 4.87
CA VAL A 63 9.78 4.57 6.34
C VAL A 63 11.05 5.25 6.87
N LEU A 64 12.22 4.92 6.29
CA LEU A 64 13.50 5.53 6.69
C LEU A 64 13.56 7.02 6.36
N GLN A 65 13.09 7.41 5.17
CA GLN A 65 13.06 8.83 4.79
C GLN A 65 12.19 9.65 5.75
N THR A 66 11.04 9.11 6.18
CA THR A 66 10.17 9.74 7.17
C THR A 66 10.82 9.73 8.56
N TYR A 67 11.52 8.65 8.94
CA TYR A 67 12.26 8.56 10.20
C TYR A 67 13.35 9.63 10.31
N PHE A 68 14.08 9.90 9.22
CA PHE A 68 15.08 10.96 9.12
C PHE A 68 14.49 12.36 8.83
N SER A 69 13.16 12.52 8.92
CA SER A 69 12.46 13.80 8.72
C SER A 69 12.64 14.40 7.31
N LYS A 70 12.94 13.59 6.30
CA LYS A 70 12.88 14.03 4.89
C LYS A 70 11.44 14.26 4.45
N TYR A 71 10.52 13.45 4.98
CA TYR A 71 9.07 13.61 4.87
C TYR A 71 8.46 13.76 6.26
N ASP A 72 7.39 14.54 6.34
CA ASP A 72 6.59 14.70 7.56
C ASP A 72 5.67 13.48 7.77
N ALA A 73 5.20 12.91 6.66
CA ALA A 73 4.37 11.72 6.58
C ALA A 73 4.69 10.89 5.33
N ALA A 74 4.33 9.62 5.34
CA ALA A 74 4.42 8.77 4.16
C ALA A 74 3.33 7.71 4.11
N VAL A 75 2.98 7.28 2.91
CA VAL A 75 2.10 6.12 2.69
C VAL A 75 2.96 4.94 2.30
N VAL A 76 2.92 3.91 3.13
CA VAL A 76 3.74 2.70 2.98
C VAL A 76 2.87 1.45 3.03
N THR A 77 3.39 0.34 2.53
CA THR A 77 2.75 -0.96 2.78
C THR A 77 2.97 -1.35 4.25
N SER A 78 2.04 -2.11 4.83
CA SER A 78 2.25 -2.65 6.19
C SER A 78 3.49 -3.53 6.23
N PHE A 79 3.67 -4.33 5.18
CA PHE A 79 4.86 -5.15 4.96
C PHE A 79 6.18 -4.37 5.01
N GLU A 80 6.32 -3.28 4.26
CA GLU A 80 7.52 -2.44 4.29
C GLU A 80 7.77 -1.89 5.70
N TYR A 81 6.71 -1.41 6.36
CA TYR A 81 6.81 -0.88 7.73
C TYR A 81 7.28 -1.94 8.72
N ASP A 82 6.69 -3.13 8.68
CA ASP A 82 6.99 -4.23 9.59
C ASP A 82 8.42 -4.75 9.40
N ILE A 83 8.88 -4.89 8.15
CA ILE A 83 10.27 -5.27 7.84
C ILE A 83 11.23 -4.20 8.36
N MET A 84 10.99 -2.94 8.05
CA MET A 84 11.88 -1.86 8.50
C MET A 84 11.94 -1.80 10.03
N LEU A 85 10.82 -2.09 10.68
CA LEU A 85 10.73 -2.14 12.12
C LEU A 85 11.49 -3.34 12.73
N GLU A 86 11.40 -4.51 12.11
CA GLU A 86 12.19 -5.70 12.48
C GLU A 86 13.70 -5.41 12.39
N LEU A 87 14.12 -4.77 11.28
CA LEU A 87 15.52 -4.41 11.04
C LEU A 87 16.01 -3.26 11.93
N ASN A 88 15.14 -2.31 12.27
CA ASN A 88 15.49 -1.15 13.09
C ASN A 88 14.35 -0.77 14.07
N PRO A 89 14.33 -1.38 15.27
CA PRO A 89 13.30 -1.11 16.29
C PRO A 89 13.24 0.36 16.76
N ALA A 90 14.30 1.15 16.57
CA ALA A 90 14.32 2.56 16.92
C ALA A 90 13.30 3.38 16.10
N ILE A 91 12.80 2.86 14.98
CA ILE A 91 11.74 3.48 14.18
C ILE A 91 10.50 3.78 15.03
N LYS A 92 10.11 2.91 15.98
CA LYS A 92 8.95 3.15 16.89
C LYS A 92 9.10 4.42 17.72
N LYS A 93 10.33 4.86 17.99
CA LYS A 93 10.60 6.04 18.81
C LYS A 93 10.31 7.35 18.09
N LYS A 94 10.25 7.35 16.75
CA LYS A 94 10.07 8.57 15.94
C LYS A 94 8.93 8.48 14.93
N ILE A 95 8.42 7.30 14.64
CA ILE A 95 7.34 7.08 13.69
C ILE A 95 6.12 6.52 14.41
N LYS A 96 4.95 7.11 14.13
CA LYS A 96 3.65 6.58 14.53
C LYS A 96 2.78 6.31 13.30
N ILE A 97 1.87 5.35 13.43
CA ILE A 97 0.83 5.09 12.42
C ILE A 97 -0.33 6.04 12.71
N LEU A 98 -0.64 6.92 11.76
CA LEU A 98 -1.78 7.84 11.86
C LEU A 98 -3.08 7.18 11.40
N LYS A 99 -3.00 6.34 10.36
CA LYS A 99 -4.15 5.59 9.83
C LYS A 99 -3.70 4.28 9.20
N SER A 100 -4.52 3.25 9.37
CA SER A 100 -4.37 1.97 8.69
C SER A 100 -5.49 1.77 7.69
N SER A 101 -5.16 1.24 6.53
CA SER A 101 -6.15 0.77 5.57
C SER A 101 -6.77 -0.54 6.03
N PRO A 102 -7.98 -0.88 5.56
CA PRO A 102 -8.44 -2.26 5.61
C PRO A 102 -7.49 -3.20 4.84
N GLU A 103 -7.49 -4.49 5.19
CA GLU A 103 -6.69 -5.55 4.57
C GLU A 103 -7.33 -6.04 3.26
N ILE A 104 -7.46 -5.12 2.29
CA ILE A 104 -8.12 -5.38 1.00
C ILE A 104 -7.22 -5.12 -0.20
N PHE A 105 -6.02 -4.56 0.04
CA PHE A 105 -5.08 -4.22 -1.02
C PHE A 105 -4.11 -5.38 -1.24
N PRO A 106 -4.19 -6.07 -2.39
CA PRO A 106 -3.22 -7.11 -2.72
C PRO A 106 -1.85 -6.49 -2.96
N TYR A 107 -0.80 -7.18 -2.53
CA TYR A 107 0.58 -6.77 -2.82
C TYR A 107 0.92 -6.94 -4.31
N LEU A 108 0.46 -8.06 -4.88
CA LEU A 108 0.64 -8.41 -6.28
C LEU A 108 -0.63 -9.11 -6.79
N LEU A 109 -1.07 -8.76 -7.99
CA LEU A 109 -2.09 -9.49 -8.73
C LEU A 109 -1.49 -10.00 -10.03
N ILE A 110 -1.65 -11.30 -10.27
CA ILE A 110 -1.30 -11.92 -11.55
C ILE A 110 -2.62 -12.14 -12.30
N LEU A 111 -2.77 -11.47 -13.44
CA LEU A 111 -3.98 -11.48 -14.23
C LEU A 111 -3.70 -12.10 -15.61
N PHE A 112 -4.64 -12.90 -16.09
CA PHE A 112 -4.62 -13.45 -17.44
C PHE A 112 -5.54 -12.64 -18.35
N ASN A 113 -5.11 -12.43 -19.59
CA ASN A 113 -5.98 -11.85 -20.61
C ASN A 113 -7.21 -12.77 -20.79
N LYS A 114 -8.40 -12.18 -20.93
CA LYS A 114 -9.65 -12.93 -21.19
C LYS A 114 -9.59 -13.82 -22.43
N ASN A 115 -8.75 -13.48 -23.41
CA ASN A 115 -8.56 -14.23 -24.65
C ASN A 115 -7.48 -15.32 -24.53
N ASN A 116 -6.86 -15.48 -23.36
CA ASN A 116 -5.86 -16.52 -23.16
C ASN A 116 -6.52 -17.91 -23.22
N THR A 117 -5.83 -18.89 -23.77
CA THR A 117 -6.38 -20.24 -23.86
C THR A 117 -6.49 -20.87 -22.48
N SER A 118 -7.54 -21.67 -22.28
CA SER A 118 -7.72 -22.46 -21.06
C SER A 118 -6.50 -23.35 -20.75
N GLU A 119 -5.80 -23.80 -21.79
CA GLU A 119 -4.58 -24.61 -21.69
C GLU A 119 -3.42 -23.85 -21.04
N ASN A 120 -3.16 -22.60 -21.44
CA ASN A 120 -2.09 -21.80 -20.85
C ASN A 120 -2.34 -21.51 -19.36
N ILE A 121 -3.59 -21.25 -19.00
CA ILE A 121 -4.00 -21.05 -17.60
C ILE A 121 -3.81 -22.34 -16.80
N LYS A 122 -4.15 -23.49 -17.39
CA LYS A 122 -3.97 -24.80 -16.78
C LYS A 122 -2.50 -25.11 -16.54
N ILE A 123 -1.64 -24.94 -17.55
CA ILE A 123 -0.18 -25.12 -17.43
C ILE A 123 0.38 -24.23 -16.33
N PHE A 124 -0.01 -22.95 -16.29
CA PHE A 124 0.44 -22.04 -15.24
C PHE A 124 0.02 -22.50 -13.84
N LYS A 125 -1.25 -22.94 -13.68
CA LYS A 125 -1.74 -23.49 -12.41
C LYS A 125 -0.96 -24.74 -12.00
N GLU A 126 -0.65 -25.64 -12.92
CA GLU A 126 0.13 -26.84 -12.64
C GLU A 126 1.56 -26.50 -12.21
N ILE A 127 2.22 -25.54 -12.87
CA ILE A 127 3.55 -25.06 -12.48
C ILE A 127 3.51 -24.44 -11.08
N LEU A 128 2.53 -23.57 -10.81
CA LEU A 128 2.36 -22.98 -9.49
C LEU A 128 2.13 -24.04 -8.41
N ASN A 129 1.25 -25.02 -8.66
CA ASN A 129 0.98 -26.10 -7.71
C ASN A 129 2.24 -26.93 -7.42
N LYS A 130 3.02 -27.26 -8.46
CA LYS A 130 4.31 -27.95 -8.29
C LYS A 130 5.30 -27.13 -7.49
N PHE A 131 5.39 -25.83 -7.77
CA PHE A 131 6.23 -24.91 -7.00
C PHE A 131 5.79 -24.86 -5.53
N PHE A 132 4.50 -24.75 -5.26
CA PHE A 132 3.97 -24.73 -3.89
C PHE A 132 4.16 -26.02 -3.11
N ALA A 133 4.23 -27.16 -3.79
CA ALA A 133 4.52 -28.45 -3.18
C ALA A 133 6.01 -28.70 -2.95
N SER A 134 6.90 -27.84 -3.47
CA SER A 134 8.36 -28.01 -3.34
C SER A 134 8.91 -27.43 -2.06
N GLU A 135 9.93 -28.05 -1.48
CA GLU A 135 10.65 -27.52 -0.30
C GLU A 135 11.29 -26.14 -0.58
N ARG A 136 11.68 -25.91 -1.84
CA ARG A 136 12.24 -24.64 -2.32
C ARG A 136 11.30 -23.45 -2.17
N LYS A 137 9.98 -23.69 -2.05
CA LYS A 137 9.00 -22.64 -1.76
C LYS A 137 9.35 -21.93 -0.45
N HIS A 138 9.62 -22.68 0.61
CA HIS A 138 9.83 -22.12 1.95
C HIS A 138 11.06 -21.22 1.97
N GLU A 139 12.18 -21.70 1.44
CA GLU A 139 13.41 -20.90 1.34
C GLU A 139 13.20 -19.59 0.56
N LEU A 140 12.53 -19.65 -0.60
CA LEU A 140 12.28 -18.47 -1.41
C LEU A 140 11.29 -17.50 -0.74
N PHE A 141 10.24 -18.04 -0.12
CA PHE A 141 9.21 -17.23 0.54
C PHE A 141 9.78 -16.55 1.78
N ASP A 142 10.60 -17.23 2.56
CA ASP A 142 11.27 -16.64 3.72
C ASP A 142 12.27 -15.56 3.30
N MET A 143 13.06 -15.83 2.25
CA MET A 143 14.01 -14.86 1.71
C MET A 143 13.32 -13.60 1.17
N LEU A 144 12.21 -13.76 0.45
CA LEU A 144 11.42 -12.64 -0.09
C LEU A 144 10.40 -12.08 0.90
N LYS A 145 10.30 -12.68 2.10
CA LYS A 145 9.27 -12.43 3.12
C LYS A 145 7.83 -12.50 2.55
N ILE A 146 7.59 -13.33 1.55
CA ILE A 146 6.25 -13.55 0.99
C ILE A 146 5.46 -14.44 1.97
N LYS A 147 4.35 -13.91 2.50
CA LYS A 147 3.51 -14.66 3.45
C LYS A 147 2.74 -15.78 2.77
N ASP A 148 2.16 -15.49 1.61
CA ASP A 148 1.36 -16.45 0.86
C ASP A 148 1.22 -16.04 -0.61
N LEU A 149 0.91 -17.00 -1.47
CA LEU A 149 0.46 -16.80 -2.83
C LEU A 149 -0.71 -17.77 -3.04
N SER A 150 -1.87 -17.25 -3.40
CA SER A 150 -3.09 -18.04 -3.50
C SER A 150 -3.85 -17.71 -4.78
N ILE A 151 -4.64 -18.67 -5.24
CA ILE A 151 -5.61 -18.43 -6.32
C ILE A 151 -6.79 -17.72 -5.69
N ILE A 152 -7.08 -16.51 -6.18
CA ILE A 152 -8.25 -15.75 -5.78
C ILE A 152 -9.34 -15.79 -6.86
N GLU A 153 -10.58 -15.79 -6.43
CA GLU A 153 -11.75 -15.63 -7.28
C GLU A 153 -12.15 -14.16 -7.37
N LYS A 154 -13.00 -13.82 -8.34
CA LYS A 154 -13.49 -12.45 -8.50
C LYS A 154 -14.13 -11.89 -7.22
N ARG A 155 -14.90 -12.73 -6.51
CA ARG A 155 -15.58 -12.35 -5.26
C ARG A 155 -14.62 -11.94 -4.14
N ASP A 156 -13.38 -12.44 -4.15
CA ASP A 156 -12.37 -12.06 -3.15
C ASP A 156 -11.94 -10.60 -3.32
N LEU A 157 -12.21 -10.00 -4.50
CA LEU A 157 -11.96 -8.60 -4.81
C LEU A 157 -13.18 -7.70 -4.57
N ASP A 158 -14.33 -8.23 -4.14
CA ASP A 158 -15.56 -7.43 -3.99
C ASP A 158 -15.37 -6.24 -3.03
N LYS A 159 -14.65 -6.46 -1.92
CA LYS A 159 -14.33 -5.38 -0.95
C LYS A 159 -13.40 -4.32 -1.54
N LEU A 160 -12.48 -4.72 -2.40
CA LEU A 160 -11.59 -3.79 -3.11
C LEU A 160 -12.40 -2.97 -4.11
N ASP A 161 -13.29 -3.62 -4.88
CA ASP A 161 -14.19 -2.98 -5.82
C ASP A 161 -15.13 -1.98 -5.13
N GLU A 162 -15.72 -2.36 -4.00
CA GLU A 162 -16.57 -1.49 -3.19
C GLU A 162 -15.79 -0.27 -2.70
N TYR A 163 -14.59 -0.49 -2.14
CA TYR A 163 -13.72 0.60 -1.69
C TYR A 163 -13.40 1.59 -2.81
N TYR A 164 -13.13 1.10 -4.02
CA TYR A 164 -12.87 1.94 -5.19
C TYR A 164 -14.13 2.68 -5.66
N LYS A 165 -15.30 2.04 -5.67
CA LYS A 165 -16.58 2.70 -6.02
C LYS A 165 -16.89 3.84 -5.05
N GLU A 166 -16.72 3.61 -3.76
CA GLU A 166 -16.88 4.65 -2.73
C GLU A 166 -15.90 5.80 -2.94
N TYR A 167 -14.62 5.48 -3.16
CA TYR A 167 -13.59 6.47 -3.45
C TYR A 167 -13.98 7.35 -4.63
N LEU A 168 -14.40 6.75 -5.76
CA LEU A 168 -14.78 7.49 -6.96
C LEU A 168 -15.99 8.39 -6.72
N LYS A 169 -16.99 7.91 -5.97
CA LYS A 169 -18.18 8.70 -5.58
C LYS A 169 -17.81 9.89 -4.69
N SER A 170 -16.95 9.67 -3.70
CA SER A 170 -16.44 10.73 -2.83
C SER A 170 -15.62 11.74 -3.62
N LYS A 171 -14.73 11.28 -4.50
CA LYS A 171 -13.88 12.13 -5.34
C LYS A 171 -14.70 12.99 -6.30
N SER A 172 -15.73 12.45 -6.94
CA SER A 172 -16.58 13.24 -7.84
C SER A 172 -17.38 14.32 -7.11
N LYS A 173 -17.72 14.09 -5.83
CA LYS A 173 -18.49 15.03 -5.01
C LYS A 173 -17.66 16.22 -4.52
N TYR A 174 -16.37 16.02 -4.28
CA TYR A 174 -15.48 17.02 -3.66
C TYR A 174 -14.32 17.45 -4.59
N LYS A 175 -14.53 17.29 -5.90
CA LYS A 175 -13.61 17.71 -6.96
C LYS A 175 -13.64 19.22 -7.17
#